data_AF-A0A9W3C7M0-F1
#
_entry.id   AF-A0A9W3C7M0-F1
#
_cell.length_a   1.000
_cell.length_b   1.000
_cell.length_c   1.000
_cell.angle_alpha   90.00
_cell.angle_beta   90.00
_cell.angle_gamma   90.00
#
_symmetry.space_group_name_H-M   'P 1'
#
loop_
_entity.id
_entity.type
_entity.pdbx_description
1 polymer ?
#
loop_
_entity_poly.entity_id
_entity_poly.type
_entity_poly.pdbx_seq_one_letter_code
_entity_poly.pdbx_strand_id
1 'polypeptide(L)'
;MLNSNPIETPIAKGEGLSLQMCPQTSDEKSEMEGVPYSSAIGSLMYAMMCTRPDICYAVGLVSRYQSNPGKKHWMAVKRILRYLKGTMDYSLCYQGRDLHLTGYTDADWAGDLDERRSTSGYAFLLSNGAITWSSKKQSSTALSTMEAEFIACSASVQEAVWLRRFLQSLQVTTEASCPVTIHCDSQACIAYMKDLKYHGRTKHIEIKHSFVRDIVAKKEVFLKYISTHRMVADPFTKPIPRDVFLAHVRALGLRRI
;
A
#
# COMPACT_ATOMS: atom_id res chain seq x y z
N MET A 1 -3.47 18.31 20.24
CA MET A 1 -4.24 17.58 19.20
C MET A 1 -5.73 17.41 19.55
N LEU A 2 -6.09 17.33 20.83
CA LEU A 2 -7.50 17.21 21.27
C LEU A 2 -8.44 18.31 20.74
N ASN A 3 -7.94 19.50 20.39
CA ASN A 3 -8.74 20.63 19.86
C ASN A 3 -8.66 20.83 18.33
N SER A 4 -8.08 19.89 17.56
CA SER A 4 -7.98 20.05 16.10
C SER A 4 -9.27 19.68 15.36
N ASN A 5 -9.61 20.36 14.27
CA ASN A 5 -10.76 19.96 13.44
C ASN A 5 -10.43 18.66 12.68
N PRO A 6 -11.27 17.61 12.77
CA PRO A 6 -11.09 16.40 11.98
C PRO A 6 -11.08 16.66 10.47
N ILE A 7 -10.54 15.70 9.72
CA ILE A 7 -10.56 15.67 8.26
C ILE A 7 -10.82 14.23 7.78
N GLU A 8 -11.17 14.07 6.52
CA GLU A 8 -11.73 12.81 6.01
C GLU A 8 -10.74 11.97 5.19
N THR A 9 -9.56 12.52 4.86
CA THR A 9 -8.49 11.75 4.20
C THR A 9 -7.13 12.08 4.82
N PRO A 10 -6.21 11.10 4.95
CA PRO A 10 -4.89 11.32 5.51
C PRO A 10 -3.98 12.15 4.59
N ILE A 11 -4.25 12.15 3.28
CA ILE A 11 -3.57 12.97 2.26
C ILE A 11 -4.59 13.52 1.27
N ALA A 12 -4.42 14.75 0.78
CA ALA A 12 -5.31 15.30 -0.23
C ALA A 12 -4.95 14.80 -1.65
N LYS A 13 -5.94 14.67 -2.53
CA LYS A 13 -5.68 14.33 -3.94
C LYS A 13 -4.77 15.38 -4.58
N GLY A 14 -3.69 14.94 -5.21
CA GLY A 14 -2.70 15.82 -5.86
C GLY A 14 -1.71 16.47 -4.89
N GLU A 15 -1.80 16.19 -3.59
CA GLU A 15 -0.79 16.59 -2.62
C GLU A 15 0.42 15.66 -2.71
N GLY A 16 1.57 16.21 -3.09
CA GLY A 16 2.85 15.49 -3.12
C GLY A 16 3.87 16.19 -2.22
N LEU A 17 4.81 15.42 -1.69
CA LEU A 17 5.95 15.91 -0.92
C LEU A 17 7.23 15.74 -1.73
N SER A 18 8.24 16.58 -1.48
CA SER A 18 9.51 16.58 -2.21
C SER A 18 10.64 17.08 -1.32
N LEU A 19 11.87 16.66 -1.64
CA LEU A 19 13.09 17.18 -1.03
C LEU A 19 13.25 18.70 -1.20
N GLN A 20 12.63 19.29 -2.23
CA GLN A 20 12.60 20.75 -2.41
C GLN A 20 11.85 21.47 -1.30
N MET A 21 11.03 20.76 -0.52
CA MET A 21 10.29 21.32 0.62
C MET A 21 11.05 21.18 1.94
N CYS A 22 12.26 20.60 1.92
CA CYS A 22 13.14 20.56 3.08
C CYS A 22 13.72 21.95 3.38
N PRO A 23 14.01 22.27 4.66
CA PRO A 23 14.63 23.52 5.06
C PRO A 23 15.95 23.78 4.31
N GLN A 24 16.08 24.95 3.69
CA GLN A 24 17.28 25.41 2.99
C GLN A 24 18.04 26.48 3.80
N THR A 25 17.32 27.32 4.55
CA THR A 25 17.89 28.42 5.33
C THR A 25 18.13 28.05 6.80
N SER A 26 18.94 28.84 7.51
CA SER A 26 19.12 28.72 8.96
C SER A 26 17.80 28.89 9.71
N ASP A 27 17.00 29.85 9.28
CA ASP A 27 15.76 30.24 9.95
C ASP A 27 14.72 29.12 9.82
N GLU A 28 14.58 28.53 8.62
CA GLU A 28 13.71 27.36 8.40
C GLU A 28 14.17 26.13 9.22
N LYS A 29 15.48 25.92 9.36
CA LYS A 29 16.01 24.83 10.20
C LYS A 29 15.70 25.07 11.67
N SER A 30 15.85 26.31 12.15
CA SER A 30 15.50 26.69 13.52
C SER A 30 14.00 26.55 13.79
N GLU A 31 13.13 26.92 12.84
CA GLU A 31 11.67 26.66 12.93
C GLU A 31 11.34 25.17 13.12
N MET A 32 12.13 24.28 12.52
CA MET A 32 11.90 22.84 12.53
C MET A 32 12.59 22.10 13.69
N GLU A 33 13.56 22.71 14.37
CA GLU A 33 14.39 22.08 15.41
C GLU A 33 13.55 21.54 16.59
N GLY A 34 12.52 22.27 17.00
CA GLY A 34 11.60 21.86 18.07
C GLY A 34 10.46 20.94 17.63
N VAL A 35 10.37 20.59 16.34
CA VAL A 35 9.25 19.78 15.82
C VAL A 35 9.53 18.29 16.08
N PRO A 36 8.65 17.56 16.78
CA PRO A 36 8.86 16.15 17.11
C PRO A 36 8.51 15.22 15.93
N TYR A 37 9.11 15.46 14.77
CA TYR A 37 8.78 14.80 13.50
C TYR A 37 9.00 13.28 13.56
N SER A 38 10.20 12.84 13.96
CA SER A 38 10.57 11.42 14.08
C SER A 38 9.69 10.67 15.09
N SER A 39 9.41 11.30 16.24
CA SER A 39 8.56 10.71 17.27
C SER A 39 7.10 10.54 16.79
N ALA A 40 6.57 11.55 16.10
CA ALA A 40 5.24 11.49 15.51
C ALA A 40 5.16 10.41 14.43
N ILE A 41 6.17 10.27 13.56
CA ILE A 41 6.23 9.20 12.56
C ILE A 41 6.26 7.82 13.23
N GLY A 42 7.11 7.61 14.24
CA GLY A 42 7.17 6.34 14.95
C GLY A 42 5.81 5.94 15.55
N SER A 43 5.11 6.91 16.13
CA SER A 43 3.76 6.70 16.67
C SER A 43 2.74 6.37 15.58
N LEU A 44 2.80 7.06 14.44
CA LEU A 44 1.95 6.80 13.29
C LEU A 44 2.24 5.44 12.64
N MET A 45 3.51 5.04 12.58
CA MET A 45 3.93 3.74 12.07
C MET A 45 3.36 2.61 12.92
N TYR A 46 3.32 2.75 14.24
CA TYR A 46 2.68 1.77 15.11
C TYR A 46 1.19 1.59 14.76
N ALA A 47 0.43 2.69 14.69
CA ALA A 47 -0.99 2.64 14.29
C ALA A 47 -1.17 2.03 12.90
N MET A 48 -0.35 2.45 11.93
CA MET A 48 -0.34 1.96 10.55
C MET A 48 -0.13 0.45 10.46
N MET A 49 0.85 -0.08 11.21
CA MET A 49 1.24 -1.49 11.15
C MET A 49 0.25 -2.38 11.88
N CYS A 50 -0.36 -1.90 12.97
CA CYS A 50 -1.22 -2.72 13.81
C CYS A 50 -2.69 -2.72 13.37
N THR A 51 -3.27 -1.55 13.09
CA THR A 51 -4.74 -1.42 13.00
C THR A 51 -5.25 -0.44 11.95
N ARG A 52 -4.37 0.35 11.33
CA ARG A 52 -4.75 1.46 10.43
C ARG A 52 -4.11 1.32 9.04
N PRO A 53 -4.50 0.32 8.23
CA PRO A 53 -4.05 0.22 6.83
C PRO A 53 -4.35 1.49 6.03
N ASP A 54 -5.44 2.17 6.33
CA ASP A 54 -5.92 3.36 5.65
C ASP A 54 -4.97 4.57 5.71
N ILE A 55 -4.00 4.59 6.63
CA ILE A 55 -2.94 5.62 6.66
C ILE A 55 -1.62 5.18 6.04
N CYS A 56 -1.52 3.93 5.54
CA CYS A 56 -0.25 3.30 5.19
C CYS A 56 0.54 4.06 4.12
N TYR A 57 -0.13 4.50 3.05
CA TYR A 57 0.50 5.33 2.04
C TYR A 57 1.00 6.67 2.60
N ALA A 58 0.13 7.38 3.33
CA ALA A 58 0.45 8.72 3.83
C ALA A 58 1.63 8.69 4.81
N VAL A 59 1.68 7.69 5.70
CA VAL A 59 2.82 7.46 6.61
C VAL A 59 4.08 7.09 5.84
N GLY A 60 3.97 6.23 4.83
CA GLY A 60 5.08 5.86 3.95
C GLY A 60 5.61 7.03 3.08
N LEU A 61 4.81 8.06 2.84
CA LEU A 61 5.24 9.27 2.14
C LEU A 61 5.99 10.22 3.09
N VAL A 62 5.43 10.53 4.26
CA VAL A 62 6.08 11.45 5.22
C VAL A 62 7.37 10.88 5.83
N SER A 63 7.49 9.55 5.94
CA SER A 63 8.69 8.89 6.48
C SER A 63 9.93 9.11 5.61
N ARG A 64 9.78 9.36 4.31
CA ARG A 64 10.90 9.61 3.38
C ARG A 64 11.74 10.82 3.76
N TYR A 65 11.14 11.78 4.46
CA TYR A 65 11.75 13.07 4.79
C TYR A 65 12.19 13.18 6.25
N GLN A 66 12.24 12.06 6.99
CA GLN A 66 12.54 12.05 8.42
C GLN A 66 13.92 12.64 8.77
N SER A 67 14.90 12.52 7.86
CA SER A 67 16.26 13.04 8.09
C SER A 67 16.37 14.57 8.03
N ASN A 68 15.49 15.23 7.26
CA ASN A 68 15.50 16.69 7.11
C ASN A 68 14.07 17.22 6.82
N PRO A 69 13.14 17.14 7.78
CA PRO A 69 11.74 17.49 7.54
C PRO A 69 11.55 19.01 7.45
N GLY A 70 10.70 19.45 6.53
CA GLY A 70 10.30 20.86 6.41
C GLY A 70 8.87 21.11 6.91
N LYS A 71 8.46 22.37 6.87
CA LYS A 71 7.15 22.81 7.35
C LYS A 71 5.99 22.12 6.64
N LYS A 72 6.09 21.93 5.31
CA LYS A 72 5.10 21.20 4.52
C LYS A 72 5.03 19.72 4.91
N HIS A 73 6.18 19.09 5.17
CA HIS A 73 6.22 17.71 5.68
C HIS A 73 5.51 17.60 7.02
N TRP A 74 5.74 18.55 7.94
CA TRP A 74 5.06 18.57 9.23
C TRP A 74 3.56 18.84 9.13
N MET A 75 3.13 19.68 8.19
CA MET A 75 1.71 19.87 7.89
C MET A 75 1.04 18.57 7.43
N ALA A 76 1.72 17.76 6.60
CA ALA A 76 1.22 16.46 6.19
C ALA A 76 1.11 15.48 7.37
N VAL A 77 2.10 15.45 8.28
CA VAL A 77 2.00 14.64 9.52
C VAL A 77 0.81 15.09 10.37
N LYS A 78 0.64 16.40 10.59
CA LYS A 78 -0.53 16.96 11.28
C LYS A 78 -1.84 16.61 10.58
N ARG A 79 -1.85 16.51 9.25
CA ARG A 79 -3.01 16.08 8.47
C ARG A 79 -3.40 14.64 8.81
N ILE A 80 -2.47 13.68 8.73
CA ILE A 80 -2.71 12.26 9.10
C ILE A 80 -3.28 12.17 10.52
N LEU A 81 -2.68 12.92 11.44
CA LEU A 81 -3.08 13.02 12.83
C LEU A 81 -4.52 13.58 13.01
N ARG A 82 -4.94 14.57 12.23
CA ARG A 82 -6.33 15.08 12.21
C ARG A 82 -7.31 14.07 11.60
N TYR A 83 -6.87 13.28 10.63
CA TYR A 83 -7.68 12.19 10.06
C TYR A 83 -7.93 11.11 11.11
N LEU A 84 -6.87 10.65 11.79
CA LEU A 84 -6.98 9.68 12.89
C LEU A 84 -7.93 10.16 13.99
N LYS A 85 -7.91 11.46 14.32
CA LYS A 85 -8.86 12.06 15.28
C LYS A 85 -10.32 11.89 14.83
N GLY A 86 -10.60 12.06 13.54
CA GLY A 86 -11.96 11.91 12.99
C GLY A 86 -12.47 10.49 12.93
N THR A 87 -11.56 9.51 13.03
CA THR A 87 -11.86 8.09 12.89
C THR A 87 -11.28 7.29 14.06
N MET A 88 -11.27 7.86 15.27
CA MET A 88 -10.72 7.18 16.47
C MET A 88 -11.57 5.97 16.87
N ASP A 89 -12.85 6.01 16.53
CA ASP A 89 -13.84 4.97 16.71
C ASP A 89 -13.85 3.95 15.54
N TYR A 90 -12.86 3.99 14.65
CA TYR A 90 -12.75 3.00 13.58
C TYR A 90 -11.89 1.82 14.02
N SER A 91 -12.39 0.61 13.78
CA SER A 91 -11.69 -0.65 14.04
C SER A 91 -11.68 -1.55 12.81
N LEU A 92 -10.66 -2.38 12.69
CA LEU A 92 -10.66 -3.49 11.73
C LEU A 92 -11.67 -4.54 12.20
N CYS A 93 -12.67 -4.81 11.35
CA CYS A 93 -13.73 -5.76 11.65
C CYS A 93 -13.70 -6.92 10.64
N TYR A 94 -13.62 -8.14 11.16
CA TYR A 94 -13.69 -9.37 10.39
C TYR A 94 -15.12 -9.92 10.50
N GLN A 95 -15.89 -9.81 9.41
CA GLN A 95 -17.34 -10.09 9.40
C GLN A 95 -17.77 -11.14 8.36
N GLY A 96 -16.82 -11.63 7.55
CA GLY A 96 -17.06 -12.72 6.61
C GLY A 96 -17.32 -14.04 7.35
N ARG A 97 -18.08 -14.92 6.69
CA ARG A 97 -18.35 -16.28 7.19
C ARG A 97 -17.32 -17.29 6.69
N ASP A 98 -16.71 -16.99 5.55
CA ASP A 98 -15.64 -17.73 4.93
C ASP A 98 -14.27 -17.16 5.34
N LEU A 99 -13.30 -18.05 5.43
CA LEU A 99 -11.89 -17.72 5.66
C LEU A 99 -11.14 -17.77 4.32
N HIS A 100 -11.75 -17.15 3.31
CA HIS A 100 -11.18 -17.09 1.97
C HIS A 100 -10.14 -15.98 1.87
N LEU A 101 -8.89 -16.35 1.56
CA LEU A 101 -7.82 -15.39 1.39
C LEU A 101 -7.89 -14.75 0.00
N THR A 102 -8.08 -13.43 -0.05
CA THR A 102 -8.12 -12.65 -1.29
C THR A 102 -7.11 -11.51 -1.26
N GLY A 103 -6.28 -11.41 -2.30
CA GLY A 103 -5.29 -10.34 -2.46
C GLY A 103 -5.70 -9.28 -3.48
N TYR A 104 -5.18 -8.07 -3.33
CA TYR A 104 -5.31 -6.95 -4.26
C TYR A 104 -3.94 -6.32 -4.42
N THR A 105 -3.57 -5.94 -5.65
CA THR A 105 -2.29 -5.30 -5.94
C THR A 105 -2.47 -4.18 -6.95
N ASP A 106 -1.76 -3.08 -6.74
CA ASP A 106 -1.75 -1.89 -7.59
C ASP A 106 -0.32 -1.30 -7.60
N ALA A 107 0.00 -0.50 -8.61
CA ALA A 107 1.20 0.31 -8.64
C ALA A 107 0.96 1.72 -9.19
N ASP A 108 1.49 2.74 -8.52
CA ASP A 108 1.54 4.09 -9.07
C ASP A 108 2.87 4.32 -9.77
N TRP A 109 2.86 4.43 -11.10
CA TRP A 109 4.06 4.56 -11.92
C TRP A 109 4.64 5.98 -11.83
N ALA A 110 5.91 6.08 -11.43
CA ALA A 110 6.66 7.34 -11.35
C ALA A 110 6.01 8.45 -10.48
N GLY A 111 5.20 8.05 -9.49
CA GLY A 111 4.49 8.97 -8.60
C GLY A 111 5.38 9.73 -7.60
N ASP A 112 6.58 9.24 -7.32
CA ASP A 112 7.56 9.94 -6.47
C ASP A 112 8.10 11.20 -7.17
N LEU A 113 7.98 12.36 -6.54
CA LEU A 113 8.38 13.64 -7.13
C LEU A 113 9.90 13.80 -7.25
N ASP A 114 10.67 13.12 -6.40
CA ASP A 114 12.12 13.29 -6.29
C ASP A 114 12.90 12.33 -7.21
N GLU A 115 12.65 11.02 -7.10
CA GLU A 115 13.37 9.96 -7.81
C GLU A 115 12.58 9.36 -8.98
N ARG A 116 11.31 9.77 -9.18
CA ARG A 116 10.41 9.20 -10.19
C ARG A 116 10.26 7.69 -10.10
N ARG A 117 10.42 7.15 -8.89
CA ARG A 117 10.18 5.73 -8.61
C ARG A 117 8.70 5.49 -8.37
N SER A 118 8.24 4.31 -8.79
CA SER A 118 6.86 3.89 -8.60
C SER A 118 6.60 3.50 -7.14
N THR A 119 5.34 3.52 -6.72
CA THR A 119 4.91 2.97 -5.42
C THR A 119 4.09 1.71 -5.64
N SER A 120 4.51 0.59 -5.06
CA SER A 120 3.77 -0.66 -5.04
C SER A 120 2.86 -0.73 -3.83
N GLY A 121 1.63 -1.18 -4.04
CA GLY A 121 0.64 -1.38 -3.00
C GLY A 121 0.02 -2.77 -3.06
N TYR A 122 -0.28 -3.33 -1.90
CA TYR A 122 -1.15 -4.51 -1.81
C TYR A 122 -1.96 -4.53 -0.52
N ALA A 123 -3.06 -5.27 -0.55
CA ALA A 123 -3.78 -5.70 0.64
C ALA A 123 -4.31 -7.12 0.46
N PHE A 124 -4.22 -7.91 1.53
CA PHE A 124 -4.87 -9.21 1.63
C PHE A 124 -5.97 -9.16 2.66
N LEU A 125 -7.12 -9.68 2.29
CA LEU A 125 -8.28 -9.78 3.14
C LEU A 125 -8.58 -11.24 3.49
N LEU A 126 -9.05 -11.41 4.71
CA LEU A 126 -9.61 -12.65 5.23
C LEU A 126 -10.91 -12.28 5.95
N SER A 127 -12.00 -13.00 5.69
CA SER A 127 -13.33 -12.70 6.25
C SER A 127 -13.73 -11.21 6.12
N ASN A 128 -13.52 -10.63 4.94
CA ASN A 128 -13.81 -9.22 4.60
C ASN A 128 -13.08 -8.16 5.47
N GLY A 129 -11.99 -8.52 6.14
CA GLY A 129 -11.11 -7.60 6.84
C GLY A 129 -9.67 -7.74 6.39
N ALA A 130 -8.93 -6.63 6.31
CA ALA A 130 -7.52 -6.65 5.96
C ALA A 130 -6.69 -7.36 7.05
N ILE A 131 -5.81 -8.27 6.64
CA ILE A 131 -4.89 -9.00 7.54
C ILE A 131 -3.42 -8.66 7.30
N THR A 132 -3.06 -8.25 6.08
CA THR A 132 -1.75 -7.71 5.73
C THR A 132 -1.91 -6.71 4.59
N TRP A 133 -1.07 -5.69 4.60
CA TRP A 133 -1.09 -4.60 3.65
C TRP A 133 0.30 -4.00 3.53
N SER A 134 0.56 -3.32 2.42
CA SER A 134 1.83 -2.65 2.19
C SER A 134 1.68 -1.50 1.21
N SER A 135 2.47 -0.46 1.44
CA SER A 135 2.71 0.66 0.53
C SER A 135 4.21 0.91 0.51
N LYS A 136 4.88 0.60 -0.60
CA LYS A 136 6.34 0.65 -0.69
C LYS A 136 6.81 1.31 -1.98
N LYS A 137 7.67 2.32 -1.85
CA LYS A 137 8.43 2.87 -2.99
C LYS A 137 9.32 1.77 -3.58
N GLN A 138 9.21 1.51 -4.87
CA GLN A 138 10.02 0.52 -5.57
C GLN A 138 11.50 0.91 -5.47
N SER A 139 12.38 -0.09 -5.40
CA SER A 139 13.83 0.13 -5.33
C SER A 139 14.43 0.50 -6.68
N SER A 140 13.87 -0.03 -7.76
CA SER A 140 14.24 0.26 -9.14
C SER A 140 13.22 1.18 -9.78
N THR A 141 13.67 2.00 -10.72
CA THR A 141 12.79 2.83 -11.56
C THR A 141 12.21 1.95 -12.66
N ALA A 142 10.88 1.81 -12.67
CA ALA A 142 10.18 1.10 -13.74
C ALA A 142 10.09 1.95 -15.00
N LEU A 143 10.31 1.36 -16.17
CA LEU A 143 10.29 2.06 -17.46
C LEU A 143 8.90 2.12 -18.08
N SER A 144 7.93 1.41 -17.51
CA SER A 144 6.53 1.43 -17.93
C SER A 144 5.58 1.16 -16.76
N THR A 145 4.31 1.55 -16.92
CA THR A 145 3.24 1.16 -15.98
C THR A 145 3.15 -0.35 -15.83
N MET A 146 3.25 -1.10 -16.93
CA MET A 146 3.20 -2.57 -16.89
C MET A 146 4.33 -3.16 -16.04
N GLU A 147 5.54 -2.62 -16.13
CA GLU A 147 6.68 -3.04 -15.30
C GLU A 147 6.47 -2.69 -13.82
N ALA A 148 5.95 -1.50 -13.51
CA ALA A 148 5.64 -1.09 -12.15
C ALA A 148 4.59 -2.03 -11.52
N GLU A 149 3.51 -2.30 -12.24
CA GLU A 149 2.46 -3.26 -11.87
C GLU A 149 3.01 -4.65 -11.65
N PHE A 150 3.90 -5.09 -12.54
CA PHE A 150 4.55 -6.39 -12.43
C PHE A 150 5.42 -6.51 -11.17
N ILE A 151 6.17 -5.47 -10.82
CA ILE A 151 6.96 -5.43 -9.59
C ILE A 151 6.05 -5.51 -8.35
N ALA A 152 4.93 -4.77 -8.34
CA ALA A 152 3.96 -4.81 -7.25
C ALA A 152 3.29 -6.20 -7.12
N CYS A 153 2.81 -6.74 -8.24
CA CYS A 153 2.16 -8.03 -8.26
C CYS A 153 3.12 -9.17 -7.89
N SER A 154 4.40 -9.11 -8.28
CA SER A 154 5.41 -10.07 -7.85
C SER A 154 5.59 -10.08 -6.33
N ALA A 155 5.59 -8.91 -5.67
CA ALA A 155 5.65 -8.83 -4.21
C ALA A 155 4.38 -9.42 -3.57
N SER A 156 3.21 -9.12 -4.14
CA SER A 156 1.93 -9.68 -3.70
C SER A 156 1.88 -11.20 -3.81
N VAL A 157 2.43 -11.78 -4.88
CA VAL A 157 2.51 -13.24 -5.05
C VAL A 157 3.39 -13.87 -3.96
N GLN A 158 4.50 -13.25 -3.59
CA GLN A 158 5.35 -13.73 -2.49
C GLN A 158 4.58 -13.74 -1.17
N GLU A 159 3.87 -12.65 -0.87
CA GLU A 159 3.04 -12.53 0.34
C GLU A 159 1.90 -13.57 0.33
N ALA A 160 1.21 -13.75 -0.79
CA ALA A 160 0.13 -14.74 -0.93
C ALA A 160 0.61 -16.17 -0.65
N VAL A 161 1.78 -16.55 -1.18
CA VAL A 161 2.37 -17.87 -0.95
C VAL A 161 2.75 -18.04 0.52
N TRP A 162 3.31 -17.00 1.14
CA TRP A 162 3.65 -17.03 2.57
C TRP A 162 2.39 -17.19 3.43
N LEU A 163 1.38 -16.34 3.23
CA LEU A 163 0.10 -16.39 3.95
C LEU A 163 -0.59 -17.73 3.79
N ARG A 164 -0.64 -18.26 2.57
CA ARG A 164 -1.25 -19.56 2.29
C ARG A 164 -0.61 -20.67 3.12
N ARG A 165 0.73 -20.75 3.12
CA ARG A 165 1.48 -21.74 3.91
C ARG A 165 1.30 -21.53 5.40
N PHE A 166 1.29 -20.27 5.86
CA PHE A 166 1.06 -19.93 7.25
C PHE A 166 -0.33 -20.40 7.71
N LEU A 167 -1.39 -20.07 6.97
CA LEU A 167 -2.77 -20.50 7.27
C LEU A 167 -2.95 -22.02 7.21
N GLN A 168 -2.25 -22.71 6.28
CA GLN A 168 -2.22 -24.17 6.23
C GLN A 168 -1.58 -24.76 7.50
N SER A 169 -0.44 -24.21 7.93
CA SER A 169 0.29 -24.70 9.10
C SER A 169 -0.49 -24.54 10.40
N LEU A 170 -1.26 -23.45 10.50
CA LEU A 170 -2.13 -23.17 11.65
C LEU A 170 -3.46 -23.95 11.61
N GLN A 171 -3.78 -24.62 10.50
CA GLN A 171 -5.04 -25.36 10.31
C GLN A 171 -6.31 -24.52 10.57
N VAL A 172 -6.23 -23.20 10.34
CA VAL A 172 -7.33 -22.25 10.63
C VAL A 172 -8.51 -22.46 9.68
N THR A 173 -8.24 -22.89 8.45
CA THR A 173 -9.27 -23.10 7.42
C THR A 173 -8.86 -24.17 6.43
N THR A 174 -9.81 -25.01 6.03
CA THR A 174 -9.63 -25.97 4.93
C THR A 174 -9.41 -25.27 3.58
N GLU A 175 -9.83 -24.01 3.46
CA GLU A 175 -9.62 -23.19 2.26
C GLU A 175 -8.17 -22.75 2.06
N ALA A 176 -7.30 -22.89 3.07
CA ALA A 176 -5.89 -22.54 2.93
C ALA A 176 -5.18 -23.43 1.88
N SER A 177 -5.74 -24.61 1.58
CA SER A 177 -5.29 -25.49 0.50
C SER A 177 -5.71 -25.01 -0.88
N CYS A 178 -6.69 -24.09 -0.98
CA CYS A 178 -7.13 -23.53 -2.25
C CYS A 178 -6.10 -22.53 -2.80
N PRO A 179 -6.11 -22.28 -4.12
CA PRO A 179 -5.28 -21.23 -4.72
C PRO A 179 -5.75 -19.84 -4.27
N VAL A 180 -4.81 -18.95 -3.95
CA VAL A 180 -5.14 -17.58 -3.53
C VAL A 180 -5.47 -16.72 -4.75
N THR A 181 -6.61 -16.05 -4.76
CA THR A 181 -6.93 -15.10 -5.84
C THR A 181 -6.29 -13.75 -5.54
N ILE A 182 -5.47 -13.24 -6.47
CA ILE A 182 -4.93 -11.87 -6.43
C ILE A 182 -5.57 -11.07 -7.56
N HIS A 183 -6.18 -9.95 -7.18
CA HIS A 183 -6.78 -9.00 -8.09
C HIS A 183 -5.77 -7.94 -8.53
N CYS A 184 -5.71 -7.69 -9.83
CA CYS A 184 -4.89 -6.65 -10.47
C CYS A 184 -5.75 -5.97 -11.55
N ASP A 185 -5.60 -4.67 -11.76
CA ASP A 185 -6.34 -3.90 -12.78
C ASP A 185 -5.54 -3.69 -14.07
N SER A 186 -4.33 -4.25 -14.17
CA SER A 186 -3.51 -4.23 -15.37
C SER A 186 -3.62 -5.54 -16.16
N GLN A 187 -4.44 -5.52 -17.22
CA GLN A 187 -4.54 -6.66 -18.14
C GLN A 187 -3.21 -6.98 -18.82
N ALA A 188 -2.41 -5.95 -19.12
CA ALA A 188 -1.07 -6.11 -19.69
C ALA A 188 -0.15 -6.85 -18.72
N CYS A 189 -0.18 -6.52 -17.42
CA CYS A 189 0.58 -7.23 -16.39
C CYS A 189 0.15 -8.70 -16.28
N ILE A 190 -1.16 -8.96 -16.24
CA ILE A 190 -1.70 -10.33 -16.15
C ILE A 190 -1.31 -11.17 -17.37
N ALA A 191 -1.42 -10.60 -18.58
CA ALA A 191 -1.03 -11.27 -19.82
C ALA A 191 0.47 -11.60 -19.81
N TYR A 192 1.29 -10.63 -19.42
CA TYR A 192 2.74 -10.78 -19.33
C TYR A 192 3.17 -11.87 -18.33
N MET A 193 2.51 -11.97 -17.18
CA MET A 193 2.79 -13.02 -16.18
C MET A 193 2.39 -14.43 -16.64
N LYS A 194 1.46 -14.52 -17.61
CA LYS A 194 1.04 -15.79 -18.21
C LYS A 194 1.87 -16.17 -19.44
N ASP A 195 2.62 -15.24 -20.01
CA ASP A 195 3.46 -15.50 -21.16
C ASP A 195 4.63 -16.41 -20.80
N LEU A 196 4.88 -17.42 -21.64
CA LEU A 196 6.00 -18.35 -21.51
C LEU A 196 7.32 -17.71 -21.98
N LYS A 197 7.26 -16.71 -22.87
CA LYS A 197 8.43 -16.11 -23.50
C LYS A 197 8.72 -14.71 -22.95
N TYR A 198 9.54 -14.64 -21.91
CA TYR A 198 10.15 -13.38 -21.50
C TYR A 198 11.29 -13.01 -22.46
N HIS A 199 11.24 -11.79 -23.01
CA HIS A 199 12.27 -11.25 -23.91
C HIS A 199 12.99 -10.02 -23.31
N GLY A 200 12.97 -9.85 -21.99
CA GLY A 200 13.47 -8.63 -21.35
C GLY A 200 14.95 -8.68 -20.95
N ARG A 201 15.55 -7.49 -20.88
CA ARG A 201 17.01 -7.28 -20.77
C ARG A 201 17.56 -7.31 -19.33
N THR A 202 16.71 -7.36 -18.30
CA THR A 202 17.15 -7.17 -16.90
C THR A 202 16.88 -8.40 -16.03
N LYS A 203 17.96 -9.00 -15.51
CA LYS A 203 17.95 -10.26 -14.72
C LYS A 203 17.00 -10.25 -13.51
N HIS A 204 16.85 -9.10 -12.84
CA HIS A 204 16.01 -9.01 -11.64
C HIS A 204 14.50 -9.17 -11.94
N ILE A 205 14.07 -8.72 -13.12
CA ILE A 205 12.67 -8.86 -13.58
C ILE A 205 12.43 -10.29 -14.05
N GLU A 206 13.42 -10.87 -14.74
CA GLU A 206 13.39 -12.25 -15.20
C GLU A 206 13.20 -13.26 -14.07
N ILE A 207 13.98 -13.12 -12.99
CA ILE A 207 13.87 -13.99 -11.81
C ILE A 207 12.48 -13.89 -11.19
N LYS A 208 11.94 -12.67 -11.04
CA LYS A 208 10.58 -12.45 -10.54
C LYS A 208 9.54 -13.08 -11.46
N HIS A 209 9.74 -13.00 -12.77
CA HIS A 209 8.82 -13.53 -13.77
C HIS A 209 8.77 -15.04 -13.72
N SER A 210 9.94 -15.69 -13.71
CA SER A 210 10.04 -17.14 -13.55
C SER A 210 9.40 -17.61 -12.26
N PHE A 211 9.66 -16.92 -11.13
CA PHE A 211 9.04 -17.26 -9.85
C PHE A 211 7.51 -17.19 -9.90
N VAL A 212 6.94 -16.07 -10.38
CA VAL A 212 5.48 -15.90 -10.47
C VAL A 212 4.86 -16.98 -11.36
N ARG A 213 5.49 -17.26 -12.50
CA ARG A 213 5.04 -18.30 -13.44
C ARG A 213 5.01 -19.68 -12.78
N ASP A 214 6.04 -20.04 -12.04
CA ASP A 214 6.11 -21.35 -11.36
C ASP A 214 5.00 -21.49 -10.31
N ILE A 215 4.72 -20.43 -9.55
CA ILE A 215 3.64 -20.39 -8.54
C ILE A 215 2.26 -20.51 -9.20
N VAL A 216 2.03 -19.82 -10.33
CA VAL A 216 0.79 -19.92 -11.10
C VAL A 216 0.64 -21.32 -11.72
N ALA A 217 1.72 -21.90 -12.26
CA ALA A 217 1.70 -23.25 -12.85
C ALA A 217 1.38 -24.34 -11.80
N LYS A 218 1.89 -24.17 -10.57
CA LYS A 218 1.54 -25.01 -9.41
C LYS A 218 0.13 -24.78 -8.88
N LYS A 219 -0.63 -23.85 -9.47
CA LYS A 219 -1.97 -23.44 -9.03
C LYS A 219 -1.97 -23.03 -7.56
N GLU A 220 -0.93 -22.34 -7.10
CA GLU A 220 -0.92 -21.78 -5.75
C GLU A 220 -1.61 -20.41 -5.69
N VAL A 221 -1.59 -19.68 -6.81
CA VAL A 221 -2.15 -18.34 -6.95
C VAL A 221 -2.87 -18.22 -8.30
N PHE A 222 -4.00 -17.50 -8.31
CA PHE A 222 -4.69 -17.07 -9.52
C PHE A 222 -4.71 -15.56 -9.64
N LEU A 223 -4.24 -15.05 -10.78
CA LEU A 223 -4.31 -13.63 -11.13
C LEU A 223 -5.62 -13.34 -11.87
N LYS A 224 -6.43 -12.42 -11.34
CA LYS A 224 -7.73 -12.06 -11.89
C LYS A 224 -7.84 -10.56 -12.10
N TYR A 225 -8.27 -10.18 -13.30
CA TYR A 225 -8.55 -8.78 -13.61
C TYR A 225 -9.70 -8.25 -12.75
N ILE A 226 -9.57 -7.03 -12.23
CA ILE A 226 -10.67 -6.26 -11.64
C ILE A 226 -10.61 -4.82 -12.17
N SER A 227 -11.75 -4.13 -12.21
CA SER A 227 -11.77 -2.71 -12.55
C SER A 227 -11.12 -1.88 -11.43
N THR A 228 -10.37 -0.85 -11.79
CA THR A 228 -9.73 0.13 -10.88
C THR A 228 -10.70 0.68 -9.84
N HIS A 229 -11.97 0.93 -10.18
CA HIS A 229 -12.98 1.40 -9.23
C HIS A 229 -13.25 0.45 -8.05
N ARG A 230 -12.85 -0.82 -8.17
CA ARG A 230 -12.98 -1.85 -7.11
C ARG A 230 -11.61 -2.30 -6.59
N MET A 231 -10.53 -1.63 -6.99
CA MET A 231 -9.18 -2.00 -6.58
C MET A 231 -8.91 -1.56 -5.15
N VAL A 232 -9.03 -2.49 -4.20
CA VAL A 232 -8.82 -2.21 -2.76
C VAL A 232 -7.41 -1.70 -2.47
N ALA A 233 -6.45 -1.97 -3.37
CA ALA A 233 -5.07 -1.56 -3.21
C ALA A 233 -4.75 -0.11 -3.61
N ASP A 234 -5.65 0.58 -4.33
CA ASP A 234 -5.44 1.97 -4.82
C ASP A 234 -5.00 2.97 -3.74
N PRO A 235 -5.58 2.98 -2.51
CA PRO A 235 -5.15 3.91 -1.46
C PRO A 235 -3.71 3.69 -0.99
N PHE A 236 -3.08 2.56 -1.32
CA PHE A 236 -1.69 2.26 -0.93
C PHE A 236 -0.66 2.78 -1.92
N THR A 237 -1.06 3.30 -3.08
CA THR A 237 -0.11 3.69 -4.14
C THR A 237 -0.13 5.18 -4.40
N LYS A 238 -1.28 5.83 -4.26
CA LYS A 238 -1.48 7.24 -4.64
C LYS A 238 -2.57 7.94 -3.81
N PRO A 239 -2.54 9.28 -3.73
CA PRO A 239 -3.65 10.07 -3.19
C PRO A 239 -4.87 9.99 -4.12
N ILE A 240 -6.02 9.58 -3.58
CA ILE A 240 -7.27 9.41 -4.34
C ILE A 240 -8.38 10.35 -3.85
N PRO A 241 -9.45 10.58 -4.65
CA PRO A 241 -10.59 11.37 -4.22
C PRO A 241 -11.22 10.83 -2.93
N ARG A 242 -11.75 11.73 -2.10
CA ARG A 242 -12.36 11.42 -0.79
C ARG A 242 -13.35 10.25 -0.84
N ASP A 243 -14.33 10.30 -1.72
CA ASP A 243 -15.42 9.31 -1.71
C ASP A 243 -14.91 7.90 -2.09
N VAL A 244 -13.93 7.85 -2.99
CA VAL A 244 -13.24 6.63 -3.39
C VAL A 244 -12.40 6.10 -2.23
N PHE A 245 -11.65 6.97 -1.55
CA PHE A 245 -10.90 6.62 -0.34
C PHE A 245 -11.80 5.98 0.72
N LEU A 246 -12.92 6.63 1.06
CA LEU A 246 -13.86 6.12 2.06
C LEU A 246 -14.49 4.78 1.64
N ALA A 247 -14.71 4.56 0.35
CA ALA A 247 -15.18 3.27 -0.15
C ALA A 247 -14.13 2.17 0.05
N HIS A 248 -12.85 2.44 -0.22
CA HIS A 248 -11.78 1.48 0.02
C HIS A 248 -11.53 1.23 1.51
N VAL A 249 -11.63 2.25 2.38
CA VAL A 249 -11.55 2.07 3.84
C VAL A 249 -12.59 1.05 4.31
N ARG A 250 -13.84 1.16 3.81
CA ARG A 250 -14.88 0.16 4.10
C ARG A 250 -14.56 -1.21 3.52
N ALA A 251 -14.00 -1.27 2.30
CA ALA A 251 -13.61 -2.53 1.66
C ALA A 251 -12.47 -3.24 2.40
N LEU A 252 -11.55 -2.49 3.04
CA LEU A 252 -10.51 -3.01 3.92
C LEU A 252 -11.04 -3.55 5.26
N GLY A 253 -12.35 -3.40 5.53
CA GLY A 253 -12.98 -3.82 6.77
C GLY A 253 -12.84 -2.83 7.92
N LEU A 254 -12.37 -1.60 7.69
CA LEU A 254 -12.41 -0.55 8.70
C LEU A 254 -13.83 -0.01 8.85
N ARG A 255 -14.36 -0.09 10.07
CA ARG A 255 -15.73 0.33 10.39
C ARG A 255 -15.75 1.11 11.69
N ARG A 256 -16.68 2.05 11.76
CA ARG A 256 -17.02 2.75 12.98
C ARG A 256 -17.71 1.78 13.95
N ILE A 257 -17.21 1.70 15.17
CA ILE A 257 -17.79 0.92 16.29
C ILE A 257 -18.45 1.82 17.33
#